data_AF-A0A2V6GGG5-F1
#
_entry.id   AF-A0A2V6GGG5-F1
#
_cell.length_a   1.000
_cell.length_b   1.000
_cell.length_c   1.000
_cell.angle_alpha   90.00
_cell.angle_beta   90.00
_cell.angle_gamma   90.00
#
_symmetry.space_group_name_H-M   'P 1'
#
loop_
_entity.id
_entity.type
_entity.pdbx_description
1 polymer ?
#
loop_
_entity_poly.entity_id
_entity_poly.type
_entity_poly.pdbx_seq_one_letter_code
_entity_poly.pdbx_strand_id
1 'polypeptide(L)'
;TDNGEADGDPVVQTDADPAPGFYVSTTSLEDPNCDQKDPRRYVNAEAVNFIVLPGRLGLGAKLGDFAVVIRPATGAYDYAVYADVGPANKIGEGSIAVAAALGVPSSPKSGGVGHGIVYIIFSGSAQSWP
;
A
#
# COMPACT_ATOMS: atom_id res chain seq x y z
N THR A 1 -14.97 2.09 8.83
CA THR A 1 -16.34 2.64 8.77
C THR A 1 -16.55 3.54 9.97
N ASP A 2 -17.63 4.31 10.00
CA ASP A 2 -17.97 5.25 11.06
C ASP A 2 -18.10 4.60 12.45
N ASN A 3 -18.46 3.32 12.50
CA ASN A 3 -18.58 2.51 13.72
C ASN A 3 -17.45 1.48 13.92
N GLY A 4 -16.50 1.39 12.98
CA GLY A 4 -15.40 0.41 13.02
C GLY A 4 -15.75 -1.00 12.54
N GLU A 5 -17.00 -1.27 12.16
CA GLU A 5 -17.51 -2.58 11.73
C GLU A 5 -17.61 -2.70 10.20
N ALA A 6 -17.55 -3.93 9.67
CA ALA A 6 -17.55 -4.17 8.23
C ALA A 6 -18.83 -3.70 7.50
N ASP A 7 -19.96 -3.58 8.22
CA ASP A 7 -21.27 -3.17 7.71
C ASP A 7 -21.62 -1.70 7.98
N GLY A 8 -20.73 -0.94 8.63
CA GLY A 8 -20.93 0.48 8.88
C GLY A 8 -20.76 1.35 7.63
N ASP A 9 -21.00 2.65 7.79
CA ASP A 9 -20.88 3.60 6.69
C ASP A 9 -19.40 3.97 6.43
N PRO A 10 -18.95 4.02 5.16
CA PRO A 10 -17.61 4.50 4.85
C PRO A 10 -17.39 5.95 5.32
N VAL A 11 -16.25 6.21 5.94
CA VAL A 11 -15.91 7.55 6.45
C VAL A 11 -15.40 8.42 5.31
N VAL A 12 -16.00 9.59 5.13
CA VAL A 12 -15.57 10.60 4.16
C VAL A 12 -14.59 11.56 4.81
N GLN A 13 -13.48 11.82 4.13
CA GLN A 13 -12.46 12.79 4.53
C GLN A 13 -13.01 14.22 4.51
N THR A 14 -12.70 14.97 5.56
CA THR A 14 -13.12 16.37 5.75
C THR A 14 -12.19 17.35 5.04
N ASP A 15 -12.53 18.64 5.05
CA ASP A 15 -11.68 19.70 4.48
C ASP A 15 -10.30 19.84 5.16
N ALA A 16 -10.13 19.28 6.37
CA ALA A 16 -8.86 19.27 7.08
C ALA A 16 -7.99 18.05 6.72
N ASP A 17 -8.51 17.11 5.93
CA ASP A 17 -7.83 15.86 5.58
C ASP A 17 -7.10 15.95 4.24
N PRO A 18 -6.16 15.02 3.94
CA PRO A 18 -5.33 15.11 2.75
C PRO A 18 -6.10 15.03 1.42
N ALA A 19 -7.25 14.36 1.39
CA ALA A 19 -8.10 14.24 0.21
C ALA A 19 -9.59 14.45 0.53
N PRO A 20 -10.04 15.70 0.74
CA PRO A 20 -11.43 16.01 1.10
C PRO A 20 -12.45 15.45 0.10
N GLY A 21 -13.55 14.90 0.61
CA GLY A 21 -14.63 14.32 -0.20
C GLY A 21 -14.37 12.90 -0.72
N PHE A 22 -13.17 12.35 -0.53
CA PHE A 22 -12.89 10.93 -0.77
C PHE A 22 -13.11 10.12 0.51
N TYR A 23 -13.28 8.81 0.37
CA TYR A 23 -13.31 7.93 1.54
C TYR A 23 -11.92 7.77 2.16
N VAL A 24 -11.87 7.54 3.46
CA VAL A 24 -10.67 7.07 4.15
C VAL A 24 -10.34 5.68 3.63
N SER A 25 -9.21 5.56 2.94
CA SER A 25 -8.71 4.28 2.43
C SER A 25 -7.71 3.68 3.43
N THR A 26 -7.84 2.40 3.70
CA THR A 26 -7.10 1.72 4.77
C THR A 26 -5.98 0.85 4.21
N THR A 27 -4.90 0.73 4.97
CA THR A 27 -3.83 -0.26 4.78
C THR A 27 -3.68 -1.09 6.05
N SER A 28 -3.19 -2.32 5.94
CA SER A 28 -2.95 -3.18 7.11
C SER A 28 -1.81 -2.68 8.00
N LEU A 29 -0.82 -1.99 7.43
CA LEU A 29 0.18 -1.22 8.18
C LEU A 29 -0.51 0.08 8.63
N GLU A 30 -0.62 0.28 9.94
CA GLU A 30 -1.30 1.43 10.56
C GLU A 30 -0.45 2.14 11.64
N ASP A 31 -0.57 3.47 11.77
CA ASP A 31 -0.04 4.22 12.91
C ASP A 31 -0.95 3.99 14.13
N PRO A 32 -0.48 3.28 15.17
CA PRO A 32 -1.32 3.01 16.33
C PRO A 32 -1.69 4.28 17.12
N ASN A 33 -1.03 5.42 16.89
CA ASN A 33 -1.26 6.68 17.61
C ASN A 33 -2.35 7.56 16.97
N CYS A 34 -2.81 7.24 15.77
CA CYS A 34 -3.86 7.98 15.06
C CYS A 34 -5.23 7.29 15.20
N ASP A 35 -6.33 8.06 15.20
CA ASP A 35 -7.68 7.49 15.20
C ASP A 35 -7.96 6.69 13.91
N GLN A 36 -8.81 5.67 13.97
CA GLN A 36 -9.17 4.86 12.79
C GLN A 36 -9.80 5.69 11.65
N LYS A 37 -10.43 6.82 11.99
CA LYS A 37 -11.06 7.73 11.03
C LYS A 37 -10.08 8.76 10.47
N ASP A 38 -8.88 8.89 11.04
CA ASP A 38 -7.85 9.78 10.51
C ASP A 38 -7.15 9.10 9.34
N PRO A 39 -7.25 9.64 8.11
CA PRO A 39 -6.57 9.03 6.95
C PRO A 39 -5.04 8.98 7.10
N ARG A 40 -4.45 9.79 7.99
CA ARG A 40 -3.00 9.77 8.28
C ARG A 40 -2.56 8.53 9.06
N ARG A 41 -3.51 7.77 9.62
CA ARG A 41 -3.25 6.45 10.22
C ARG A 41 -2.73 5.46 9.17
N TYR A 42 -3.06 5.64 7.90
CA TYR A 42 -2.81 4.68 6.85
C TYR A 42 -1.70 5.15 5.90
N VAL A 43 -1.06 4.21 5.22
CA VAL A 43 0.04 4.53 4.30
C VAL A 43 -0.52 5.18 3.04
N ASN A 44 -0.13 6.44 2.78
CA ASN A 44 -0.60 7.20 1.63
C ASN A 44 -0.03 6.65 0.31
N ALA A 45 -0.89 6.02 -0.51
CA ALA A 45 -0.52 5.40 -1.77
C ALA A 45 -0.01 6.37 -2.86
N GLU A 46 -0.30 7.68 -2.76
CA GLU A 46 0.21 8.68 -3.69
C GLU A 46 1.61 9.16 -3.33
N ALA A 47 2.02 9.00 -2.07
CA ALA A 47 3.26 9.56 -1.54
C ALA A 47 4.31 8.50 -1.19
N VAL A 48 3.89 7.32 -0.74
CA VAL A 48 4.77 6.26 -0.24
C VAL A 48 4.78 5.10 -1.20
N ASN A 49 5.97 4.72 -1.65
CA ASN A 49 6.16 3.47 -2.38
C ASN A 49 5.90 2.29 -1.44
N PHE A 50 4.83 1.54 -1.71
CA PHE A 50 4.57 0.29 -1.00
C PHE A 50 4.09 -0.82 -1.93
N ILE A 51 4.28 -2.05 -1.46
CA ILE A 51 3.76 -3.28 -2.06
C ILE A 51 2.70 -3.94 -1.16
N VAL A 52 1.88 -4.76 -1.78
CA VAL A 52 0.86 -5.59 -1.13
C VAL A 52 1.23 -7.06 -1.34
N LEU A 53 1.16 -7.86 -0.27
CA LEU A 53 1.41 -9.30 -0.33
C LEU A 53 0.18 -10.07 0.16
N PRO A 54 -0.12 -11.23 -0.43
CA PRO A 54 -1.15 -12.13 0.08
C PRO A 54 -0.87 -12.60 1.51
N GLY A 55 -1.90 -12.60 2.36
CA GLY A 55 -1.78 -12.99 3.77
C GLY A 55 -1.36 -14.43 4.06
N ARG A 56 -1.29 -15.31 3.06
CA ARG A 56 -0.91 -16.74 3.21
C ARG A 56 0.26 -17.17 2.31
N LEU A 57 1.20 -16.27 2.02
CA LEU A 57 2.33 -16.66 1.17
C LEU A 57 3.42 -17.48 1.89
N GLY A 58 3.46 -17.46 3.23
CA GLY A 58 4.45 -18.24 4.00
C GLY A 58 5.91 -17.78 3.81
N LEU A 59 6.14 -16.56 3.32
CA LEU A 59 7.48 -16.03 3.01
C LEU A 59 8.23 -15.42 4.21
N GLY A 60 7.62 -15.41 5.40
CA GLY A 60 8.21 -14.82 6.60
C GLY A 60 8.24 -13.28 6.64
N ALA A 61 7.77 -12.61 5.59
CA ALA A 61 7.64 -11.16 5.53
C ALA A 61 6.53 -10.65 6.48
N LYS A 62 6.74 -9.47 7.05
CA LYS A 62 5.84 -8.78 7.98
C LYS A 62 5.59 -7.34 7.51
N LEU A 63 4.42 -6.81 7.85
CA LEU A 63 4.10 -5.40 7.58
C LEU A 63 5.22 -4.50 8.12
N GLY A 64 5.63 -3.53 7.31
CA GLY A 64 6.78 -2.66 7.58
C GLY A 64 8.11 -3.17 7.05
N ASP A 65 8.20 -4.41 6.55
CA ASP A 65 9.43 -4.91 5.94
C ASP A 65 9.77 -4.14 4.67
N PHE A 66 11.07 -3.91 4.49
CA PHE A 66 11.64 -3.26 3.33
C PHE A 66 11.62 -4.17 2.10
N ALA A 67 11.40 -3.55 0.93
CA ALA A 67 11.39 -4.22 -0.35
C ALA A 67 12.08 -3.39 -1.44
N VAL A 68 12.57 -4.08 -2.47
CA VAL A 68 12.96 -3.50 -3.75
C VAL A 68 11.98 -3.99 -4.80
N VAL A 69 11.43 -3.07 -5.56
CA VAL A 69 10.54 -3.38 -6.69
C VAL A 69 11.28 -3.10 -7.98
N ILE A 70 11.31 -4.07 -8.87
CA ILE A 70 12.05 -4.00 -10.14
C ILE A 70 11.07 -4.21 -11.28
N ARG A 71 11.23 -3.42 -12.34
CA ARG A 71 10.59 -3.60 -13.64
C ARG A 71 11.65 -4.00 -14.68
N PRO A 72 11.95 -5.30 -14.84
CA PRO A 72 13.08 -5.76 -15.65
C PRO A 72 13.05 -5.29 -17.10
N ALA A 73 11.85 -5.16 -17.69
CA ALA A 73 11.68 -4.71 -19.07
C ALA A 73 12.30 -3.33 -19.37
N THR A 74 12.47 -2.49 -18.34
CA THR A 74 13.03 -1.14 -18.44
C THR A 74 14.31 -0.96 -17.63
N GLY A 75 14.67 -1.91 -16.78
CA GLY A 75 15.73 -1.77 -15.77
C GLY A 75 15.39 -0.83 -14.60
N ALA A 76 14.22 -0.19 -14.60
CA ALA A 76 13.78 0.66 -13.50
C ALA A 76 13.58 -0.15 -12.21
N TYR A 77 13.96 0.44 -11.08
CA TYR A 77 13.70 -0.09 -9.76
C TYR A 77 13.47 1.05 -8.77
N ASP A 78 12.77 0.75 -7.68
CA ASP A 78 12.68 1.64 -6.53
C ASP A 78 12.50 0.83 -5.24
N TYR A 79 12.63 1.50 -4.11
CA TYR A 79 12.43 0.97 -2.78
C TYR A 79 10.97 1.13 -2.35
N ALA A 80 10.50 0.16 -1.59
CA ALA A 80 9.13 0.13 -1.10
C ALA A 80 9.06 -0.49 0.29
N VAL A 81 7.94 -0.27 0.98
CA VAL A 81 7.58 -0.97 2.22
C VAL A 81 6.45 -1.95 1.95
N TYR A 82 6.42 -3.09 2.65
CA TYR A 82 5.26 -3.96 2.67
C TYR A 82 4.17 -3.35 3.58
N ALA A 83 3.16 -2.70 2.99
CA ALA A 83 2.19 -1.90 3.74
C ALA A 83 0.80 -2.53 3.88
N ASP A 84 0.44 -3.51 3.05
CA ASP A 84 -0.93 -4.03 3.09
C ASP A 84 -1.03 -5.51 2.75
N VAL A 85 -1.98 -6.20 3.40
CA VAL A 85 -2.24 -7.62 3.19
C VAL A 85 -3.37 -7.78 2.18
N GLY A 86 -3.01 -8.24 0.99
CA GLY A 86 -3.96 -8.49 -0.09
C GLY A 86 -4.66 -9.85 0.02
N PRO A 87 -5.66 -10.10 -0.85
CA PRO A 87 -6.34 -11.39 -0.92
C PRO A 87 -5.37 -12.53 -1.23
N ALA A 88 -5.65 -13.72 -0.68
CA ALA A 88 -4.72 -14.86 -0.65
C ALA A 88 -4.22 -15.34 -2.03
N ASN A 89 -4.92 -15.01 -3.11
CA ASN A 89 -4.68 -15.50 -4.47
C ASN A 89 -4.26 -14.43 -5.48
N LYS A 90 -3.95 -13.19 -5.06
CA LYS A 90 -3.51 -12.12 -5.97
C LYS A 90 -2.22 -11.45 -5.47
N ILE A 91 -1.21 -11.44 -6.32
CA ILE A 91 0.05 -10.71 -6.10
C ILE A 91 0.21 -9.65 -7.18
N GLY A 92 0.97 -8.59 -6.88
CA GLY A 92 1.29 -7.54 -7.85
C GLY A 92 0.57 -6.21 -7.58
N GLU A 93 -0.23 -6.14 -6.52
CA GLU A 93 -0.76 -4.87 -6.03
C GLU A 93 0.37 -4.02 -5.40
N GLY A 94 0.22 -2.70 -5.50
CA GLY A 94 1.17 -1.70 -5.02
C GLY A 94 0.62 -0.29 -5.13
N SER A 95 1.29 0.64 -4.47
CA SER A 95 0.93 2.07 -4.43
C SER A 95 0.94 2.76 -5.80
N ILE A 96 0.23 3.89 -5.91
CA ILE A 96 0.30 4.80 -7.06
C ILE A 96 1.74 5.32 -7.22
N ALA A 97 2.40 5.62 -6.09
CA ALA A 97 3.78 6.11 -6.03
C ALA A 97 4.76 5.11 -6.67
N VAL A 98 4.73 3.83 -6.30
CA VAL A 98 5.68 2.84 -6.85
C VAL A 98 5.40 2.58 -8.34
N ALA A 99 4.13 2.61 -8.77
CA ALA A 99 3.81 2.52 -10.19
C ALA A 99 4.43 3.69 -10.97
N ALA A 100 4.26 4.92 -10.48
CA ALA A 100 4.83 6.12 -11.10
C ALA A 100 6.37 6.05 -11.14
N ALA A 101 7.01 5.64 -10.05
CA ALA A 101 8.46 5.51 -9.96
C ALA A 101 9.05 4.51 -10.97
N LEU A 102 8.33 3.43 -11.26
CA LEU A 102 8.74 2.41 -12.23
C LEU A 102 8.32 2.73 -13.68
N GLY A 103 7.74 3.90 -13.91
CA GLY A 103 7.19 4.31 -15.20
C GLY A 103 6.04 3.40 -15.68
N VAL A 104 5.33 2.77 -14.75
CA VAL A 104 4.07 2.07 -15.01
C VAL A 104 2.95 3.12 -15.02
N PRO A 105 1.94 3.03 -15.91
CA PRO A 105 0.78 3.92 -15.84
C PRO A 105 0.17 3.88 -14.43
N SER A 106 0.22 4.99 -13.69
CA SER A 106 -0.04 5.00 -12.24
C SER A 106 -1.49 5.33 -11.86
N SER A 107 -2.35 5.57 -12.85
CA SER A 107 -3.78 5.85 -12.62
C SER A 107 -4.41 4.72 -11.77
N PRO A 108 -5.01 5.01 -10.61
CA PRO A 108 -5.66 3.99 -9.79
C PRO A 108 -6.93 3.42 -10.44
N LYS A 109 -7.43 4.06 -11.50
CA LYS A 109 -8.66 3.67 -12.21
C LYS A 109 -8.40 2.84 -13.47
N SER A 110 -7.27 3.09 -14.14
CA SER A 110 -7.02 2.59 -15.49
C SER A 110 -5.56 2.22 -15.76
N GLY A 111 -4.69 2.39 -14.76
CA GLY A 111 -3.27 2.11 -14.84
C GLY A 111 -2.92 0.65 -14.51
N GLY A 112 -1.63 0.44 -14.24
CA GLY A 112 -1.05 -0.85 -13.90
C GLY A 112 -0.47 -1.60 -15.09
N VAL A 113 0.14 -2.74 -14.79
CA VAL A 113 0.60 -3.75 -15.74
C VAL A 113 0.18 -5.12 -15.21
N GLY A 114 -0.15 -6.06 -16.09
CA GLY A 114 -0.61 -7.38 -15.66
C GLY A 114 0.50 -8.33 -15.16
N HIS A 115 1.77 -8.02 -15.43
CA HIS A 115 2.92 -8.86 -15.12
C HIS A 115 4.24 -8.09 -15.36
N GLY A 116 5.38 -8.72 -15.08
CA GLY A 116 6.71 -8.15 -15.37
C GLY A 116 7.26 -7.24 -14.28
N ILE A 117 6.78 -7.42 -13.05
CA ILE A 117 7.28 -6.75 -11.85
C ILE A 117 7.84 -7.82 -10.91
N VAL A 118 9.01 -7.55 -10.32
CA VAL A 118 9.68 -8.42 -9.37
C VAL A 118 9.75 -7.71 -8.03
N TYR A 119 9.39 -8.41 -6.95
CA TYR A 119 9.53 -7.96 -5.57
C TYR A 119 10.67 -8.73 -4.90
N ILE A 120 11.65 -8.02 -4.35
CA ILE A 120 12.67 -8.56 -3.44
C ILE A 120 12.36 -8.03 -2.06
N ILE A 121 12.07 -8.91 -1.10
CA ILE A 121 11.66 -8.53 0.24
C ILE A 121 12.75 -8.92 1.23
N PHE A 122 13.07 -8.01 2.13
CA PHE A 122 14.05 -8.20 3.20
C PHE A 122 13.29 -8.50 4.50
N SER A 123 12.92 -9.77 4.69
CA SER A 123 12.08 -10.18 5.82
C SER A 123 12.73 -9.87 7.17
N GLY A 124 11.98 -9.30 8.11
CA GLY A 124 12.45 -8.94 9.45
C GLY A 124 13.24 -7.62 9.51
N SER A 125 13.07 -6.76 8.51
CA SER A 125 13.71 -5.44 8.44
C SER A 125 12.82 -4.30 8.95
N ALA A 126 11.56 -4.57 9.27
CA ALA A 126 10.65 -3.60 9.88
C ALA A 126 11.24 -2.99 11.16
N GLN A 127 11.23 -1.66 11.26
CA GLN A 127 11.74 -0.92 12.42
C GLN A 127 10.65 -0.14 13.17
N SER A 128 9.90 0.71 12.46
CA SER A 128 8.87 1.59 13.02
C SER A 128 7.86 2.00 11.95
N TRP A 129 6.86 2.81 12.33
CA TRP A 129 5.96 3.48 11.39
C TRP A 129 6.77 4.30 10.36
N PRO A 130 6.50 4.16 9.04
CA PRO A 130 7.24 4.84 7.98
C PRO A 130 6.86 6.31 7.79
#